data_AF-U1PUM3-F1
#
_entry.id   AF-U1PUM3-F1
#
_cell.length_a   1.000
_cell.length_b   1.000
_cell.length_c   1.000
_cell.angle_alpha   90.00
_cell.angle_beta   90.00
_cell.angle_gamma   90.00
#
_symmetry.space_group_name_H-M   'P 1'
#
loop_
_entity.id
_entity.type
_entity.pdbx_description
1 polymer ?
#
loop_
_entity_poly.entity_id
_entity_poly.type
_entity_poly.pdbx_seq_one_letter_code
_entity_poly.pdbx_strand_id
1 'polypeptide(L)'
;MRRSKSMRQTGPEKHDRNHHCIEPRTQRALTEVMTVVSTNGTPITDSDTPIVSVISASGSSYTVDTDALWCTCPDYERSHQICKHIRRARFALGVDAIDAELLQKLEIDDDFGVHCPGPIVVAYDGGVIDNETVCRQAVTRTHCR
;
A
#
# COMPACT_ATOMS: atom_id res chain seq x y z
N MET A 1 3.37 60.66 -20.06
CA MET A 1 3.03 59.60 -21.02
C MET A 1 2.94 58.26 -20.32
N ARG A 2 1.87 57.48 -20.59
CA ARG A 2 1.49 56.23 -19.91
C ARG A 2 2.31 55.06 -20.46
N ARG A 3 3.09 54.36 -19.61
CA ARG A 3 3.71 53.07 -19.98
C ARG A 3 2.74 51.95 -19.64
N SER A 4 2.16 51.37 -20.68
CA SER A 4 1.25 50.22 -20.64
C SER A 4 1.97 49.01 -20.02
N LYS A 5 1.54 48.56 -18.83
CA LYS A 5 1.91 47.25 -18.28
C LYS A 5 1.15 46.19 -19.08
N SER A 6 1.89 45.42 -19.89
CA SER A 6 1.42 44.21 -20.56
C SER A 6 1.10 43.16 -19.51
N MET A 7 -0.20 42.98 -19.22
CA MET A 7 -0.70 41.88 -18.41
C MET A 7 -0.64 40.61 -19.27
N ARG A 8 0.31 39.73 -18.96
CA ARG A 8 0.31 38.36 -19.49
C ARG A 8 -0.91 37.65 -18.91
N GLN A 9 -1.83 37.30 -19.80
CA GLN A 9 -3.02 36.54 -19.47
C GLN A 9 -2.58 35.15 -18.98
N THR A 10 -2.89 34.85 -17.71
CA THR A 10 -2.79 33.51 -17.13
C THR A 10 -3.81 32.62 -17.85
N GLY A 11 -3.32 31.50 -18.39
CA GLY A 11 -4.11 30.53 -19.15
C GLY A 11 -5.26 29.91 -18.32
N PRO A 12 -6.18 29.20 -19.00
CA PRO A 12 -7.44 28.79 -18.41
C PRO A 12 -7.22 27.77 -17.29
N GLU A 13 -7.80 28.06 -16.14
CA GLU A 13 -7.94 27.14 -15.00
C GLU A 13 -8.67 25.88 -15.49
N LYS A 14 -7.93 24.77 -15.56
CA LYS A 14 -8.51 23.48 -15.93
C LYS A 14 -9.54 23.09 -14.86
N HIS A 15 -10.81 23.11 -15.24
CA HIS A 15 -11.87 22.39 -14.53
C HIS A 15 -11.57 20.89 -14.59
N ASP A 16 -11.11 20.30 -13.48
CA ASP A 16 -11.08 18.86 -13.33
C ASP A 16 -12.36 18.39 -12.61
N ARG A 17 -13.15 17.57 -13.29
CA ARG A 17 -14.40 17.00 -12.78
C ARG A 17 -14.04 15.84 -11.88
N ASN A 18 -13.92 16.10 -10.59
CA ASN A 18 -13.96 15.13 -9.51
C ASN A 18 -13.05 13.90 -9.70
N HIS A 19 -11.77 14.14 -9.97
CA HIS A 19 -10.74 13.13 -9.86
C HIS A 19 -10.37 12.99 -8.38
N HIS A 20 -10.84 11.95 -7.70
CA HIS A 20 -10.33 11.63 -6.37
C HIS A 20 -8.84 11.26 -6.51
N CYS A 21 -7.97 12.25 -6.35
CA CYS A 21 -6.52 12.08 -6.39
C CYS A 21 -6.13 11.16 -5.23
N ILE A 22 -5.62 9.97 -5.54
CA ILE A 22 -5.11 9.05 -4.53
C ILE A 22 -3.92 9.74 -3.84
N GLU A 23 -3.83 9.59 -2.51
CA GLU A 23 -2.71 10.18 -1.77
C GLU A 23 -1.38 9.58 -2.30
N PRO A 24 -0.38 10.42 -2.66
CA PRO A 24 0.82 9.95 -3.37
C PRO A 24 1.64 8.87 -2.65
N ARG A 25 1.73 8.91 -1.32
CA ARG A 25 2.41 7.89 -0.51
C ARG A 25 1.61 6.59 -0.45
N THR A 26 0.28 6.62 -0.50
CA THR A 26 -0.56 5.40 -0.62
C THR A 26 -0.33 4.76 -1.97
N GLN A 27 -0.38 5.56 -3.04
CA GLN A 27 -0.09 5.06 -4.38
C GLN A 27 1.28 4.38 -4.41
N ARG A 28 2.33 5.06 -3.95
CA ARG A 28 3.70 4.49 -3.92
C ARG A 28 3.81 3.25 -3.05
N ALA A 29 3.08 3.16 -1.94
CA ALA A 29 3.07 1.97 -1.10
C ALA A 29 2.47 0.76 -1.82
N LEU A 30 1.45 0.94 -2.67
CA LEU A 30 0.79 -0.15 -3.38
C LEU A 30 1.50 -0.53 -4.68
N THR A 31 2.04 0.45 -5.42
CA THR A 31 2.58 0.24 -6.78
C THR A 31 4.09 0.02 -6.83
N GLU A 32 4.87 0.49 -5.85
CA GLU A 32 6.32 0.26 -5.87
C GLU A 32 6.67 -1.14 -5.35
N VAL A 33 7.67 -1.78 -5.97
CA VAL A 33 8.18 -3.09 -5.58
C VAL A 33 8.79 -3.02 -4.17
N MET A 34 8.14 -3.69 -3.22
CA MET A 34 8.53 -3.67 -1.82
C MET A 34 8.13 -4.97 -1.11
N THR A 35 9.08 -5.59 -0.43
CA THR A 35 8.85 -6.86 0.26
C THR A 35 8.69 -6.64 1.75
N VAL A 36 7.65 -7.20 2.36
CA VAL A 36 7.43 -7.15 3.81
C VAL A 36 7.69 -8.54 4.38
N VAL A 37 8.60 -8.61 5.35
CA VAL A 37 9.03 -9.85 6.02
C VAL A 37 9.19 -9.59 7.51
N SER A 38 9.33 -10.65 8.31
CA SER A 38 9.68 -10.50 9.71
C SER A 38 11.06 -9.84 9.87
N THR A 39 11.37 -9.36 11.07
CA THR A 39 12.70 -8.82 11.41
C THR A 39 13.85 -9.82 11.20
N ASN A 40 13.55 -11.13 11.20
CA ASN A 40 14.52 -12.19 10.92
C ASN A 40 14.57 -12.58 9.44
N GLY A 41 13.80 -11.92 8.56
CA GLY A 41 13.73 -12.22 7.13
C GLY A 41 12.90 -13.45 6.78
N THR A 42 12.18 -14.04 7.74
CA THR A 42 11.23 -15.13 7.47
C THR A 42 9.85 -14.59 7.07
N PRO A 43 9.04 -15.37 6.35
CA PRO A 43 7.64 -15.04 6.12
C PRO A 43 6.88 -14.85 7.43
N ILE A 44 5.92 -13.93 7.42
CA ILE A 44 5.04 -13.62 8.53
C ILE A 44 3.76 -14.43 8.36
N THR A 45 3.43 -15.24 9.36
CA THR A 45 2.19 -16.04 9.40
C THR A 45 1.08 -15.35 10.19
N ASP A 46 1.45 -14.48 11.12
CA ASP A 46 0.52 -13.86 12.07
C ASP A 46 0.40 -12.36 11.79
N SER A 47 -0.84 -11.88 11.60
CA SER A 47 -1.13 -10.45 11.42
C SER A 47 -0.83 -9.61 12.67
N ASP A 48 -0.72 -10.25 13.84
CA ASP A 48 -0.43 -9.62 15.14
C ASP A 48 1.07 -9.32 15.35
N THR A 49 1.90 -9.41 14.32
CA THR A 49 3.33 -9.06 14.42
C THR A 49 3.52 -7.56 14.16
N PRO A 50 3.70 -6.70 15.19
CA PRO A 50 3.72 -5.25 14.99
C PRO A 50 5.02 -4.77 14.35
N ILE A 51 6.13 -5.48 14.58
CA ILE A 51 7.46 -5.07 14.10
C ILE A 51 7.89 -5.94 12.93
N VAL A 52 8.03 -5.32 11.77
CA VAL A 52 8.38 -5.97 10.51
C VAL A 52 9.56 -5.29 9.83
N SER A 53 10.21 -6.00 8.92
CA SER A 53 11.26 -5.47 8.05
C SER A 53 10.71 -5.30 6.64
N VAL A 54 10.84 -4.09 6.11
CA VAL A 54 10.42 -3.75 4.75
C VAL A 54 11.65 -3.54 3.89
N ILE A 55 11.78 -4.36 2.84
CA ILE A 55 12.88 -4.31 1.88
C ILE A 55 12.40 -3.53 0.66
N SER A 56 13.07 -2.42 0.37
CA SER A 56 12.80 -1.63 -0.84
C SER A 56 13.44 -2.27 -2.08
N ALA A 57 12.96 -1.89 -3.28
CA ALA A 57 13.58 -2.27 -4.54
C ALA A 57 15.09 -1.92 -4.66
N SER A 58 15.57 -0.95 -3.89
CA SER A 58 16.99 -0.59 -3.81
C SER A 58 17.83 -1.56 -2.95
N GLY A 59 17.21 -2.61 -2.38
CA GLY A 59 17.85 -3.55 -1.46
C GLY A 59 18.06 -3.01 -0.05
N SER A 60 17.46 -1.86 0.30
CA SER A 60 17.56 -1.30 1.64
C SER A 60 16.43 -1.85 2.51
N SER A 61 16.78 -2.35 3.70
CA SER A 61 15.80 -2.83 4.68
C SER A 61 15.54 -1.76 5.74
N TYR A 62 14.26 -1.53 6.03
CA TYR A 62 13.82 -0.61 7.08
C TYR A 62 12.94 -1.34 8.08
N THR A 63 13.17 -1.10 9.37
CA THR A 63 12.31 -1.61 10.44
C THR A 63 11.09 -0.71 10.54
N VAL A 64 9.92 -1.34 10.60
CA VAL A 64 8.63 -0.68 10.71
C VAL A 64 7.88 -1.25 11.89
N ASP A 65 7.33 -0.38 12.72
CA ASP A 65 6.36 -0.71 13.75
C ASP A 65 4.98 -0.24 13.27
N THR A 66 4.07 -1.17 12.99
CA THR A 66 2.75 -0.88 12.44
C THR A 66 1.77 -0.34 13.48
N ASP A 67 1.98 -0.66 14.75
CA ASP A 67 1.14 -0.22 15.87
C ASP A 67 1.56 1.18 16.34
N ALA A 68 2.87 1.38 16.51
CA ALA A 68 3.43 2.67 16.88
C ALA A 68 3.50 3.67 15.71
N LEU A 69 3.18 3.22 14.48
CA LEU A 69 3.29 4.00 13.23
C LEU A 69 4.69 4.61 13.04
N TRP A 70 5.73 3.82 13.31
CA TRP A 70 7.11 4.25 13.32
C TRP A 70 7.93 3.52 12.26
N CYS A 71 8.92 4.18 11.67
CA CYS A 71 9.80 3.59 10.66
C CYS A 71 11.22 4.16 10.73
N THR A 72 12.24 3.34 10.47
CA THR A 72 13.64 3.77 10.37
C THR A 72 14.00 4.45 9.04
N CYS A 73 13.04 4.68 8.15
CA CYS A 73 13.37 5.23 6.84
C CYS A 73 13.71 6.74 6.92
N PRO A 74 14.59 7.25 6.05
CA PRO A 74 14.95 8.67 6.03
C PRO A 74 13.79 9.64 5.75
N ASP A 75 12.67 9.15 5.20
CA ASP A 75 11.46 9.95 4.98
C ASP A 75 10.69 10.17 6.29
N TYR A 76 10.57 9.13 7.11
CA TYR A 76 9.97 9.20 8.43
C TYR A 76 10.84 10.01 9.39
N GLU A 77 12.16 9.79 9.42
CA GLU A 77 13.07 10.54 10.30
C GLU A 77 13.04 12.05 10.06
N ARG A 78 12.80 12.48 8.80
CA ARG A 78 12.73 13.91 8.46
C ARG A 78 11.35 14.50 8.71
N SER A 79 10.29 13.78 8.34
CA SER A 79 8.93 14.33 8.35
C SER A 79 8.12 13.97 9.59
N HIS A 80 8.46 12.87 10.26
CA HIS A 80 7.68 12.22 11.32
C HIS A 80 6.22 11.94 10.91
N GLN A 81 5.98 11.79 9.61
CA GLN A 81 4.68 11.45 9.03
C GLN A 81 4.66 10.00 8.56
N ILE A 82 3.46 9.44 8.39
CA ILE A 82 3.26 8.09 7.86
C ILE A 82 3.89 7.99 6.46
N CYS A 83 5.02 7.28 6.40
CA CYS A 83 5.76 7.05 5.17
C CYS A 83 5.16 5.87 4.38
N LYS A 84 5.64 5.69 3.14
CA LYS A 84 5.19 4.59 2.28
C LYS A 84 5.45 3.19 2.90
N HIS A 85 6.52 3.02 3.68
CA HIS A 85 6.87 1.73 4.29
C HIS A 85 5.85 1.32 5.37
N ILE A 86 5.39 2.28 6.18
CA ILE A 86 4.34 2.03 7.19
C ILE A 86 3.04 1.60 6.50
N ARG A 87 2.63 2.32 5.45
CA ARG A 87 1.41 1.97 4.70
C ARG A 87 1.51 0.61 4.04
N ARG A 88 2.66 0.32 3.39
CA ARG A 88 2.93 -1.00 2.80
C ARG A 88 2.76 -2.11 3.84
N ALA A 89 3.41 -1.97 4.99
CA ALA A 89 3.35 -2.96 6.05
C ALA A 89 1.93 -3.18 6.56
N ARG A 90 1.17 -2.10 6.82
CA ARG A 90 -0.20 -2.19 7.30
C ARG A 90 -1.14 -2.87 6.32
N PHE A 91 -1.04 -2.55 5.03
CA PHE A 91 -1.82 -3.23 3.99
C PHE A 91 -1.41 -4.69 3.83
N ALA A 92 -0.10 -5.00 3.83
CA ALA A 92 0.39 -6.37 3.63
C ALA A 92 0.05 -7.31 4.80
N LEU A 93 0.05 -6.80 6.03
CA LEU A 93 -0.35 -7.55 7.23
C LEU A 93 -1.88 -7.67 7.37
N GLY A 94 -2.65 -6.93 6.57
CA GLY A 94 -4.11 -6.87 6.69
C GLY A 94 -4.61 -6.00 7.85
N VAL A 95 -3.76 -5.13 8.41
CA VAL A 95 -4.17 -4.17 9.45
C VAL A 95 -5.08 -3.10 8.86
N ASP A 96 -4.72 -2.60 7.68
CA ASP A 96 -5.57 -1.72 6.87
C ASP A 96 -6.09 -2.49 5.66
N ALA A 97 -7.37 -2.29 5.34
CA ALA A 97 -7.95 -2.87 4.14
C ALA A 97 -7.63 -2.04 2.90
N ILE A 98 -7.48 -2.72 1.76
CA ILE A 98 -7.37 -2.09 0.46
C ILE A 98 -8.77 -1.90 -0.13
N ASP A 99 -9.11 -0.66 -0.44
CA ASP A 99 -10.37 -0.33 -1.09
C ASP A 99 -10.40 -0.87 -2.53
N ALA A 100 -11.54 -1.44 -2.94
CA ALA A 100 -11.75 -1.90 -4.31
C ALA A 100 -11.59 -0.77 -5.36
N GLU A 101 -11.75 0.49 -4.99
CA GLU A 101 -11.45 1.63 -5.88
C GLU A 101 -9.95 1.76 -6.17
N LEU A 102 -9.10 1.52 -5.17
CA LEU A 102 -7.65 1.57 -5.34
C LEU A 102 -7.18 0.44 -6.26
N LEU A 103 -7.73 -0.76 -6.09
CA LEU A 103 -7.46 -1.91 -6.96
C LEU A 103 -7.83 -1.67 -8.43
N GLN A 104 -8.87 -0.88 -8.69
CA GLN A 104 -9.29 -0.55 -10.06
C GLN A 104 -8.42 0.55 -10.69
N LYS A 105 -7.87 1.44 -9.87
CA LYS A 105 -7.11 2.62 -10.35
C LYS A 105 -5.61 2.38 -10.41
N LEU A 106 -5.08 1.45 -9.61
CA LEU A 106 -3.65 1.22 -9.45
C LEU A 106 -3.27 -0.18 -9.87
N GLU A 107 -2.14 -0.28 -10.57
CA GLU A 107 -1.44 -1.54 -10.79
C GLU A 107 -0.63 -1.83 -9.51
N ILE A 108 -1.19 -2.70 -8.67
CA ILE A 108 -0.52 -3.14 -7.43
C ILE A 108 0.66 -4.02 -7.80
N ASP A 109 1.75 -3.90 -7.03
CA ASP A 109 2.91 -4.78 -7.14
C ASP A 109 2.51 -6.27 -7.17
N ASP A 110 3.02 -7.04 -8.14
CA ASP A 110 2.68 -8.45 -8.29
C ASP A 110 3.10 -9.29 -7.08
N ASP A 111 4.19 -8.88 -6.40
CA ASP A 111 4.72 -9.54 -5.20
C ASP A 111 4.10 -8.99 -3.89
N PHE A 112 2.97 -8.28 -3.99
CA PHE A 112 2.32 -7.69 -2.83
C PHE A 112 1.87 -8.74 -1.82
N GLY A 113 2.46 -8.70 -0.63
CA GLY A 113 2.05 -9.54 0.50
C GLY A 113 2.44 -11.03 0.37
N VAL A 114 3.29 -11.43 -0.58
CA VAL A 114 3.73 -12.83 -0.79
C VAL A 114 4.29 -13.50 0.48
N HIS A 115 4.88 -12.72 1.38
CA HIS A 115 5.47 -13.21 2.63
C HIS A 115 4.70 -12.78 3.87
N CYS A 116 3.43 -12.39 3.71
CA CYS A 116 2.56 -11.93 4.79
C CYS A 116 1.25 -12.74 4.78
N PRO A 117 0.42 -12.62 5.84
CA PRO A 117 -0.92 -13.24 5.87
C PRO A 117 -1.79 -12.82 4.68
N GLY A 118 -1.50 -11.66 4.09
CA GLY A 118 -2.12 -11.15 2.86
C GLY A 118 -3.01 -9.94 3.14
N PRO A 119 -3.25 -9.09 2.13
CA PRO A 119 -4.10 -7.93 2.28
C PRO A 119 -5.56 -8.31 2.50
N ILE A 120 -6.25 -7.52 3.32
CA ILE A 120 -7.70 -7.54 3.41
C ILE A 120 -8.25 -6.66 2.29
N VAL A 121 -9.15 -7.18 1.47
CA VAL A 121 -9.83 -6.41 0.43
C VAL A 121 -11.30 -6.24 0.79
N VAL A 122 -11.77 -4.98 0.81
CA VAL A 122 -13.18 -4.66 1.01
C VAL A 122 -13.84 -4.52 -0.35
N ALA A 123 -14.78 -5.41 -0.65
CA ALA A 123 -15.60 -5.34 -1.84
C ALA A 123 -16.86 -4.47 -1.61
N TYR A 124 -17.32 -3.81 -2.67
CA TYR A 124 -18.47 -2.89 -2.64
C TYR A 124 -19.81 -3.56 -2.27
N ASP A 125 -19.89 -4.88 -2.33
CA ASP A 125 -21.06 -5.68 -1.91
C ASP A 125 -21.03 -6.04 -0.42
N GLY A 126 -20.06 -5.53 0.34
CA GLY A 126 -19.89 -5.81 1.76
C GLY A 126 -19.21 -7.15 2.05
N GLY A 127 -18.71 -7.84 1.02
CA GLY A 127 -17.86 -9.01 1.18
C GLY A 127 -16.43 -8.62 1.55
N VAL A 128 -15.89 -9.22 2.61
CA VAL A 128 -14.45 -9.18 2.90
C VAL A 128 -13.83 -10.42 2.30
N ILE A 129 -12.86 -10.23 1.40
CA ILE A 129 -12.07 -11.33 0.84
C ILE A 129 -10.79 -11.38 1.66
N ASP A 130 -10.70 -12.34 2.57
CA ASP A 130 -9.51 -12.65 3.34
C ASP A 130 -8.80 -13.88 2.75
N ASN A 131 -7.48 -13.96 2.95
CA ASN A 131 -6.66 -15.05 2.41
C ASN A 131 -7.00 -16.42 3.02
N GLU A 132 -7.69 -16.49 4.17
CA GLU A 132 -8.18 -17.79 4.70
C GLU A 132 -9.22 -18.44 3.78
N THR A 133 -9.90 -17.68 2.92
CA THR A 133 -10.99 -18.19 2.08
C THR A 133 -10.51 -19.01 0.87
N VAL A 134 -9.26 -18.83 0.41
CA VAL A 134 -8.72 -19.56 -0.75
C VAL A 134 -8.41 -21.04 -0.42
N CYS A 135 -8.07 -21.35 0.83
CA CYS A 135 -7.68 -22.71 1.21
C CYS A 135 -8.87 -23.69 1.34
N ARG A 136 -10.11 -23.23 1.50
CA ARG A 136 -11.28 -24.14 1.59
C ARG A 136 -11.81 -24.62 0.23
N GLN A 137 -11.55 -23.89 -0.86
CA GLN A 137 -12.10 -24.24 -2.17
C GLN A 137 -11.18 -25.16 -3.00
N ALA A 138 -9.89 -25.29 -2.63
CA ALA A 138 -8.94 -26.12 -3.37
C ALA A 138 -8.94 -27.62 -2.96
N VAL A 139 -9.60 -28.03 -1.87
CA VAL A 139 -9.43 -29.39 -1.31
C VAL A 139 -10.49 -30.41 -1.80
N THR A 140 -11.55 -30.00 -2.49
CA THR A 140 -12.62 -30.94 -2.90
C THR A 140 -12.47 -31.54 -4.31
N ARG A 141 -11.30 -31.38 -4.96
CA ARG A 141 -11.10 -31.86 -6.33
C ARG A 141 -9.92 -32.81 -6.53
N THR A 142 -9.70 -33.73 -5.59
CA THR A 142 -8.87 -34.91 -5.86
C THR A 142 -9.41 -36.15 -5.17
N HIS A 143 -10.40 -36.82 -5.76
CA HIS A 143 -10.52 -38.29 -5.83
C HIS A 143 -11.72 -38.66 -6.71
N CYS A 144 -11.46 -39.00 -7.97
CA CYS A 144 -12.32 -39.88 -8.76
C CYS A 144 -11.46 -41.10 -9.07
N ARG A 145 -11.80 -42.22 -8.45
CA ARG A 145 -11.30 -43.55 -8.77
C ARG A 145 -12.50 -44.48 -8.84
#